data_AF-A0A0F2HH07-F1
#
_entry.id   AF-A0A0F2HH07-F1
#
_cell.length_a   1.000
_cell.length_b   1.000
_cell.length_c   1.000
_cell.angle_alpha   90.00
_cell.angle_beta   90.00
_cell.angle_gamma   90.00
#
_symmetry.space_group_name_H-M   'P 1'
#
loop_
_entity.id
_entity.type
_entity.pdbx_description
1 polymer ?
#
loop_
_entity_poly.entity_id
_entity_poly.type
_entity_poly.pdbx_seq_one_letter_code
_entity_poly.pdbx_strand_id
1 'polypeptide(L)'
;LEKGRINLEELNTLVLDEADRMLEMGFQDALDAIINAAPKQRQTLLFSATFPEKIEKIAQRIMKSPEMIKVESTHDTSSIAQYFYKVEGTEARDEALANLLLTYQPESAVVFCNTKKEVQNVADELHHRGFSVIDI
;
A
#
# COMPACT_ATOMS: atom_id res chain seq x y z
N LEU A 1 -24.74 -5.95 -1.63
CA LEU A 1 -25.53 -5.76 -0.40
C LEU A 1 -26.82 -5.01 -0.70
N GLU A 2 -26.78 -3.73 -1.05
CA GLU A 2 -27.98 -2.93 -1.34
C GLU A 2 -28.86 -3.47 -2.48
N LYS A 3 -28.25 -4.06 -3.51
CA LYS A 3 -28.97 -4.69 -4.63
C LYS A 3 -29.43 -6.13 -4.37
N GLY A 4 -29.33 -6.62 -3.12
CA GLY A 4 -29.78 -7.97 -2.72
C GLY A 4 -29.01 -9.15 -3.33
N ARG A 5 -27.88 -8.94 -3.99
CA ARG A 5 -27.13 -9.99 -4.71
C ARG A 5 -26.33 -10.95 -3.81
N ILE A 6 -26.07 -10.56 -2.57
CA ILE A 6 -25.26 -11.31 -1.61
C ILE A 6 -25.95 -11.20 -0.26
N ASN A 7 -26.16 -12.34 0.40
CA ASN A 7 -26.62 -12.44 1.78
C ASN A 7 -25.42 -12.78 2.67
N LEU A 8 -25.25 -12.07 3.79
CA LEU A 8 -24.16 -12.28 4.75
C LEU A 8 -24.62 -12.97 6.04
N GLU A 9 -25.88 -13.40 6.14
CA GLU A 9 -26.45 -13.99 7.37
C GLU A 9 -25.66 -15.17 7.94
N GLU A 10 -25.01 -15.97 7.08
CA GLU A 10 -24.18 -17.12 7.50
C GLU A 10 -22.67 -16.81 7.55
N LEU A 11 -22.29 -15.53 7.49
CA LEU A 11 -20.89 -15.11 7.54
C LEU A 11 -20.32 -15.35 8.95
N ASN A 12 -19.43 -16.34 9.06
CA ASN A 12 -18.76 -16.69 10.30
C ASN A 12 -17.41 -16.00 10.52
N THR A 13 -16.79 -15.48 9.44
CA THR A 13 -15.46 -14.85 9.50
C THR A 13 -15.43 -13.61 8.62
N LEU A 14 -14.96 -12.50 9.19
CA LEU A 14 -14.71 -11.24 8.49
C LEU A 14 -13.21 -10.92 8.55
N VAL A 15 -12.58 -10.72 7.41
CA VAL A 15 -11.16 -10.31 7.33
C VAL A 15 -11.08 -8.93 6.71
N LEU A 16 -10.43 -8.00 7.42
CA LEU A 16 -10.05 -6.69 6.91
C LEU A 16 -8.54 -6.69 6.72
N ASP A 17 -8.08 -6.58 5.48
CA ASP A 17 -6.67 -6.53 5.12
C ASP A 17 -6.30 -5.14 4.59
N GLU A 18 -5.08 -4.69 4.84
CA GLU A 18 -4.61 -3.31 4.59
C GLU A 18 -5.60 -2.25 5.11
N ALA A 19 -6.05 -2.41 6.36
CA ALA A 19 -7.14 -1.61 6.91
C ALA A 19 -6.86 -0.10 6.95
N ASP A 20 -5.63 0.29 7.26
CA ASP A 20 -5.16 1.68 7.18
C ASP A 20 -5.30 2.27 5.77
N ARG A 21 -4.84 1.54 4.75
CA ARG A 21 -4.93 1.96 3.35
C ARG A 21 -6.38 2.10 2.89
N MET A 22 -7.27 1.20 3.31
CA MET A 22 -8.70 1.33 3.00
C MET A 22 -9.29 2.65 3.51
N LEU A 23 -8.85 3.12 4.68
CA LEU A 23 -9.28 4.41 5.22
C LEU A 23 -8.68 5.60 4.46
N GLU A 24 -7.41 5.50 4.06
CA GLU A 24 -6.77 6.52 3.23
C GLU A 24 -7.46 6.68 1.88
N MET A 25 -7.97 5.57 1.31
CA MET A 25 -8.76 5.57 0.07
C MET A 25 -10.20 6.07 0.26
N GLY A 26 -10.62 6.37 1.51
CA GLY A 26 -11.96 6.86 1.81
C GLY A 26 -13.04 5.78 1.85
N PHE A 27 -12.68 4.50 2.03
CA PHE A 27 -13.66 3.39 2.07
C PHE A 27 -14.41 3.21 3.39
N GLN A 28 -14.39 4.20 4.28
CA GLN A 28 -15.06 4.13 5.57
C GLN A 28 -16.54 3.76 5.45
N ASP A 29 -17.29 4.44 4.58
CA ASP A 29 -18.74 4.21 4.44
C ASP A 29 -19.05 2.80 3.90
N ALA A 30 -18.21 2.31 2.97
CA ALA A 30 -18.34 0.97 2.42
C ALA A 30 -18.05 -0.11 3.47
N LEU A 31 -17.01 0.09 4.29
CA LEU A 31 -16.69 -0.77 5.43
C LEU A 31 -17.86 -0.83 6.40
N ASP A 32 -18.39 0.34 6.79
CA ASP A 32 -19.52 0.44 7.71
C ASP A 32 -20.75 -0.30 7.19
N ALA A 33 -21.05 -0.18 5.90
CA ALA A 33 -22.14 -0.91 5.27
C ALA A 33 -21.95 -2.44 5.34
N ILE A 34 -20.74 -2.95 5.08
CA ILE A 34 -20.43 -4.38 5.19
C ILE A 34 -20.53 -4.87 6.63
N ILE A 35 -19.94 -4.12 7.57
CA ILE A 35 -19.92 -4.45 9.01
C ILE A 35 -21.34 -4.51 9.57
N ASN A 36 -22.21 -3.57 9.16
CA ASN A 36 -23.59 -3.50 9.60
C ASN A 36 -24.47 -4.60 9.00
N ALA A 37 -24.16 -5.05 7.78
CA ALA A 37 -24.84 -6.18 7.15
C ALA A 37 -24.35 -7.55 7.67
N ALA A 38 -23.15 -7.60 8.27
CA ALA A 38 -22.56 -8.83 8.77
C ALA A 38 -23.11 -9.22 10.18
N PRO A 39 -23.31 -10.53 10.47
CA PRO A 39 -23.79 -11.01 11.76
C PRO A 39 -22.88 -10.60 12.92
N LYS A 40 -23.44 -10.18 14.05
CA LYS A 40 -22.64 -9.79 15.24
C LYS A 40 -21.82 -10.94 15.83
N GLN A 41 -22.26 -12.18 15.65
CA GLN A 41 -21.55 -13.36 16.12
C GLN A 41 -20.70 -13.91 14.97
N ARG A 42 -19.46 -13.44 14.91
CA ARG A 42 -18.46 -13.83 13.92
C ARG A 42 -17.06 -13.67 14.48
N GLN A 43 -16.08 -14.35 13.91
CA GLN A 43 -14.67 -14.05 14.10
C GLN A 43 -14.29 -12.87 13.19
N THR A 44 -13.56 -11.89 13.71
CA THR A 44 -13.04 -10.78 12.90
C THR A 44 -11.52 -10.77 12.99
N LEU A 45 -10.84 -10.70 11.84
CA LEU A 45 -9.41 -10.49 11.72
C LEU A 45 -9.16 -9.11 11.09
N LEU A 46 -8.25 -8.34 11.65
CA LEU A 46 -7.86 -7.03 11.13
C LEU A 46 -6.33 -7.00 10.98
N PHE A 47 -5.88 -6.83 9.75
CA PHE A 47 -4.48 -6.68 9.37
C PHE A 47 -4.25 -5.26 8.88
N SER A 48 -3.19 -4.63 9.40
CA SER A 48 -2.85 -3.25 9.11
C SER A 48 -1.36 -3.05 9.36
N ALA A 49 -0.68 -2.33 8.46
CA ALA A 49 0.74 -2.03 8.64
C ALA A 49 0.94 -0.96 9.72
N THR A 50 0.01 -0.01 9.80
CA THR A 50 -0.04 1.05 10.79
C THR A 50 -1.27 0.90 11.70
N PHE A 51 -1.24 1.49 12.89
CA PHE A 51 -2.35 1.41 13.85
C PHE A 51 -2.75 2.80 14.38
N PRO A 52 -3.23 3.72 13.53
CA PRO A 52 -3.72 5.03 13.96
C PRO A 52 -5.04 4.93 14.73
N GLU A 53 -5.42 6.00 15.43
CA GLU A 53 -6.64 6.06 16.27
C GLU A 53 -7.92 5.66 15.52
N LYS A 54 -8.01 5.95 14.22
CA LYS A 54 -9.16 5.53 13.39
C LYS A 54 -9.26 4.00 13.27
N ILE A 55 -8.13 3.31 13.11
CA ILE A 55 -8.09 1.85 13.02
C ILE A 55 -8.41 1.23 14.38
N GLU A 56 -7.88 1.80 15.46
CA GLU A 56 -8.21 1.37 16.82
C GLU A 56 -9.72 1.46 17.08
N LYS A 57 -10.37 2.57 16.73
CA LYS A 57 -11.82 2.74 16.87
C LYS A 57 -12.61 1.70 16.08
N ILE A 58 -12.16 1.37 14.87
CA ILE A 58 -12.79 0.32 14.06
C ILE A 58 -12.63 -1.03 14.74
N ALA A 59 -11.41 -1.39 15.16
CA ALA A 59 -11.12 -2.66 15.83
C ALA A 59 -12.00 -2.84 17.09
N GLN A 60 -12.07 -1.82 17.95
CA GLN A 60 -12.91 -1.83 19.15
C GLN A 60 -14.41 -2.00 18.84
N ARG A 61 -14.88 -1.43 17.73
CA ARG A 61 -16.30 -1.51 17.32
C ARG A 61 -16.67 -2.87 16.75
N ILE A 62 -15.77 -3.54 16.02
CA ILE A 62 -16.12 -4.72 15.20
C ILE A 62 -15.56 -6.04 15.73
N MET A 63 -14.60 -6.00 16.64
CA MET A 63 -13.96 -7.17 17.22
C MET A 63 -14.45 -7.39 18.66
N LYS A 64 -14.50 -8.64 19.10
CA LYS A 64 -14.85 -9.01 20.48
C LYS A 64 -13.60 -9.51 21.17
N SER A 65 -13.13 -8.78 22.17
CA SER A 65 -11.92 -9.11 22.94
C SER A 65 -10.74 -9.55 22.05
N PRO A 66 -10.28 -8.69 21.12
CA PRO A 66 -9.23 -9.07 20.18
C PRO A 66 -7.88 -9.25 20.89
N GLU A 67 -7.13 -10.27 20.48
CA GLU A 67 -5.71 -10.38 20.79
C GLU A 67 -4.91 -9.54 19.80
N MET A 68 -4.06 -8.65 20.31
CA MET A 68 -3.20 -7.81 19.49
C MET A 68 -1.84 -8.49 19.29
N ILE A 69 -1.58 -8.94 18.06
CA ILE A 69 -0.28 -9.48 17.68
C ILE A 69 0.45 -8.37 16.91
N LYS A 70 1.47 -7.80 17.55
CA LYS A 70 2.38 -6.85 16.91
C LYS A 70 3.71 -7.53 16.67
N VAL A 71 4.12 -7.63 15.41
CA VAL A 71 5.48 -8.02 15.07
C VAL A 71 6.38 -6.84 15.43
N GLU A 72 7.33 -7.06 16.33
CA GLU A 72 8.33 -6.04 16.63
C GLU A 72 9.12 -5.75 15.35
N SER A 73 8.98 -4.51 14.90
CA SER A 73 9.79 -3.99 13.82
C SER A 73 11.23 -3.90 14.34
N THR A 74 12.12 -4.80 13.94
CA THR A 74 13.58 -4.57 14.03
C THR A 74 13.95 -3.50 13.01
N HIS A 75 13.37 -2.32 13.15
CA HIS A 75 13.69 -1.16 12.34
C HIS A 75 14.91 -0.51 12.98
N ASP A 76 16.08 -1.03 12.63
CA ASP A 76 17.24 -0.17 12.49
C ASP A 76 16.87 0.87 11.43
N THR A 77 16.39 2.03 11.87
CA THR A 77 16.25 3.24 11.03
C THR A 77 17.57 3.66 10.38
N SER A 78 18.67 2.97 10.68
CA SER A 78 20.03 3.18 10.19
C SER A 78 20.43 2.33 8.97
N SER A 79 19.62 1.36 8.51
CA SER A 79 20.08 0.44 7.47
C SER A 79 19.94 0.95 6.02
N ILE A 80 19.09 1.96 5.78
CA ILE A 80 18.85 2.50 4.43
C ILE A 80 19.52 3.86 4.30
N ALA A 81 20.60 3.91 3.53
CA ALA A 81 21.23 5.16 3.14
C ALA A 81 20.30 5.94 2.19
N GLN A 82 20.03 7.20 2.53
CA GLN A 82 19.14 8.08 1.76
C GLN A 82 19.91 9.24 1.16
N TYR A 83 19.68 9.50 -0.12
CA TYR A 83 20.33 10.58 -0.86
C TYR A 83 19.27 11.43 -1.58
N PHE A 84 19.50 12.73 -1.62
CA PHE A 84 18.63 13.68 -2.32
C PHE A 84 19.42 14.41 -3.40
N TYR A 85 18.92 14.36 -4.63
CA TYR A 85 19.49 15.04 -5.78
C TYR A 85 18.51 16.09 -6.28
N LYS A 86 18.89 17.36 -6.22
CA LYS A 86 18.12 18.45 -6.80
C LYS A 86 18.47 18.57 -8.29
N VAL A 87 17.48 18.36 -9.14
CA VAL A 87 17.59 18.46 -10.61
C VAL A 87 16.50 19.40 -11.14
N GLU A 88 16.73 20.00 -12.30
CA GLU A 88 15.79 20.94 -12.93
C GLU A 88 15.19 20.31 -14.20
N GLY A 89 13.86 20.16 -14.22
CA GLY A 89 13.14 19.57 -15.35
C GLY A 89 13.23 18.05 -15.43
N THR A 90 12.50 17.48 -16.40
CA THR A 90 12.40 16.03 -16.60
C THR A 90 13.64 15.44 -17.26
N GLU A 91 14.23 16.14 -18.23
CA GLU A 91 15.42 15.65 -18.96
C GLU A 91 16.62 15.44 -18.00
N ALA A 92 16.92 16.43 -17.14
CA ALA A 92 18.01 16.31 -16.17
C ALA A 92 17.73 15.23 -15.11
N ARG A 93 16.45 14.99 -14.76
CA ARG A 93 16.05 13.90 -13.87
C ARG A 93 16.30 12.54 -14.52
N ASP A 94 15.91 12.37 -15.77
CA ASP A 94 16.01 11.10 -16.49
C ASP A 94 17.48 10.75 -16.77
N GLU A 95 18.31 11.76 -17.09
CA GLU A 95 19.76 11.61 -17.19
C GLU A 95 20.39 11.24 -15.83
N ALA A 96 19.99 11.92 -14.74
CA ALA A 96 20.48 11.60 -13.40
C ALA A 96 20.11 10.17 -12.99
N LEU A 97 18.89 9.71 -13.28
CA LEU A 97 18.46 8.34 -13.01
C LEU A 97 19.31 7.32 -13.77
N ALA A 98 19.53 7.53 -15.07
CA ALA A 98 20.39 6.64 -15.87
C ALA A 98 21.82 6.58 -15.30
N ASN A 99 22.38 7.73 -14.91
CA ASN A 99 23.71 7.80 -14.31
C ASN A 99 23.78 7.06 -12.96
N LEU A 100 22.75 7.17 -12.12
CA LEU A 100 22.68 6.44 -10.85
C LEU A 100 22.64 4.92 -11.10
N LEU A 101 21.84 4.46 -12.06
CA LEU A 101 21.76 3.03 -12.40
C LEU A 101 23.09 2.49 -12.94
N LEU A 102 23.80 3.26 -13.78
CA LEU A 102 25.12 2.88 -14.29
C LEU A 102 26.23 2.90 -13.23
N THR A 103 26.11 3.81 -12.26
CA THR A 103 27.11 3.96 -11.19
C THR A 103 26.99 2.85 -10.15
N TYR A 104 25.76 2.56 -9.70
CA TYR A 104 25.53 1.58 -8.64
C TYR A 104 25.31 0.15 -9.15
N GLN A 105 24.91 -0.02 -10.41
CA GLN A 105 24.68 -1.31 -11.08
C GLN A 105 23.95 -2.34 -10.19
N PRO A 106 22.76 -1.99 -9.65
CA PRO A 106 22.01 -2.93 -8.84
C PRO A 106 21.53 -4.12 -9.68
N GLU A 107 21.44 -5.31 -9.06
CA GLU A 107 20.85 -6.48 -9.71
C GLU A 107 19.37 -6.23 -10.08
N SER A 108 18.66 -5.49 -9.26
CA SER A 108 17.29 -5.02 -9.52
C SER A 108 17.02 -3.73 -8.76
N ALA A 109 16.24 -2.83 -9.36
CA ALA A 109 15.84 -1.57 -8.76
C ALA A 109 14.36 -1.27 -9.05
N VAL A 110 13.69 -0.56 -8.13
CA VAL A 110 12.33 -0.07 -8.30
C VAL A 110 12.37 1.45 -8.40
N VAL A 111 11.77 1.99 -9.47
CA VAL A 111 11.65 3.43 -9.71
C VAL A 111 10.19 3.82 -9.55
N PHE A 112 9.89 4.69 -8.59
CA PHE A 112 8.53 5.19 -8.35
C PHE A 112 8.32 6.51 -9.10
N CYS A 113 7.17 6.65 -9.77
CA CYS A 113 6.72 7.90 -10.39
C CYS A 113 5.31 8.25 -9.90
N ASN A 114 4.92 9.52 -9.99
CA ASN A 114 3.64 9.99 -9.47
C ASN A 114 2.45 9.57 -10.34
N THR A 115 2.66 9.49 -11.66
CA THR A 115 1.59 9.15 -12.62
C THR A 115 1.98 7.98 -13.51
N LYS A 116 1.00 7.20 -13.96
CA LYS A 116 1.21 6.11 -14.93
C LYS A 116 1.88 6.59 -16.22
N LYS A 117 1.55 7.80 -16.67
CA LYS A 117 2.17 8.40 -17.85
C LYS A 117 3.67 8.64 -17.64
N GLU A 118 4.06 9.10 -16.45
CA GLU A 118 5.49 9.26 -16.13
C GLU A 118 6.20 7.92 -16.01
N VAL A 119 5.57 6.90 -15.45
CA VAL A 119 6.12 5.53 -15.41
C VAL A 119 6.44 5.06 -16.84
N GLN A 120 5.49 5.19 -17.76
CA GLN A 120 5.69 4.81 -19.16
C GLN A 120 6.85 5.60 -19.78
N ASN A 121 6.86 6.93 -19.64
CA ASN A 121 7.90 7.77 -20.22
C ASN A 121 9.31 7.40 -19.70
N VAL A 122 9.45 7.15 -18.39
CA VAL A 122 10.73 6.77 -17.78
C VAL A 122 11.15 5.37 -18.24
N ALA A 123 10.21 4.42 -18.32
CA ALA A 123 10.47 3.07 -18.81
C ALA A 123 10.94 3.09 -20.27
N ASP A 124 10.26 3.84 -21.14
CA ASP A 124 10.61 3.99 -22.56
C ASP A 124 12.02 4.58 -22.72
N GLU A 125 12.35 5.63 -21.95
CA GLU A 125 13.66 6.29 -21.98
C GLU A 125 14.79 5.35 -21.50
N LEU A 126 14.56 4.62 -20.42
CA LEU A 126 15.53 3.63 -19.93
C LEU A 126 15.69 2.47 -20.91
N HIS A 127 14.61 1.99 -21.50
CA HIS A 127 14.65 0.95 -22.53
C HIS A 127 15.43 1.44 -23.77
N HIS A 128 15.22 2.68 -24.21
CA HIS A 128 15.98 3.28 -25.31
C HIS A 128 17.49 3.35 -25.02
N ARG A 129 17.86 3.59 -23.75
CA ARG A 129 19.25 3.59 -23.26
C ARG A 129 19.83 2.18 -23.05
N GLY A 130 19.05 1.13 -23.29
CA GLY A 130 19.49 -0.26 -23.23
C GLY A 130 19.39 -0.91 -21.85
N PHE A 131 18.68 -0.29 -20.90
CA PHE A 131 18.36 -0.95 -19.63
C PHE A 131 17.24 -1.99 -19.82
N SER A 132 17.34 -3.10 -19.09
CA SER A 132 16.24 -4.06 -18.97
C SER A 132 15.23 -3.51 -17.97
N VAL A 133 14.07 -3.06 -18.46
CA VAL A 133 13.00 -2.46 -17.65
C VAL A 133 11.66 -3.10 -17.98
N ILE A 134 10.80 -3.20 -16.98
CA ILE A 134 9.41 -3.64 -17.09
C ILE A 134 8.56 -2.62 -16.32
N ASP A 135 7.51 -2.10 -16.95
CA ASP A 135 6.49 -1.28 -16.32
C ASP A 135 5.24 -2.12 -15.96
N ILE A 136 4.51 -1.71 -14.91
CA ILE A 136 3.32 -2.39 -14.37
C ILE A 136 2.12 -1.42 -14.37
#